data_AF-A0A1U8A7C5-F1
#
_entry.id   AF-A0A1U8A7C5-F1
#
_cell.length_a   1.000
_cell.length_b   1.000
_cell.length_c   1.000
_cell.angle_alpha   90.00
_cell.angle_beta   90.00
_cell.angle_gamma   90.00
#
_symmetry.space_group_name_H-M   'P 1'
#
loop_
_entity.id
_entity.type
_entity.pdbx_description
1 polymer ?
#
loop_
_entity_poly.entity_id
_entity_poly.type
_entity_poly.pdbx_seq_one_letter_code
_entity_poly.pdbx_strand_id
1 'polypeptide(L)'
;MRFGNLGFASPSSLQRTSLVWIKPPHLHIKINTDGAWSPSKAAVSVIARDEFRSLLVAKVLLVKSFSPIESEFKAILEGLQLAKSFILDPIIIESDAKVALQVFNSVTRDLHGSIAYIETAQEIWKDLEDRYSQGNVSRIHQLKRDIELLNQGLMNVAAYFAKLKGLWDEMYALILEPVCICGATKDYVAEREREKLYQFLMGLNDNFNSIRSNILAIEPVPGINRAYALIIQEERHQSAASHRIVQI
;
A
#
# COMPACT_ATOMS: atom_id res chain seq x y z
N MET A 1 5.98 -6.35 25.17
CA MET A 1 5.98 -7.12 23.90
C MET A 1 7.36 -7.10 23.28
N ARG A 2 8.03 -8.26 23.18
CA ARG A 2 9.18 -8.46 22.29
C ARG A 2 8.68 -9.26 21.10
N PHE A 3 8.93 -8.77 19.90
CA PHE A 3 8.65 -9.48 18.66
C PHE A 3 9.93 -10.21 18.23
N GLY A 4 9.83 -11.50 17.91
CA GLY A 4 10.94 -12.24 17.32
C GLY A 4 11.15 -11.80 15.87
N ASN A 5 12.36 -11.37 15.54
CA ASN A 5 12.80 -11.15 14.17
C ASN A 5 12.92 -12.49 13.45
N LEU A 6 12.11 -12.73 12.42
CA LEU A 6 12.44 -13.71 11.39
C LEU A 6 13.35 -13.00 10.38
N GLY A 7 14.66 -13.25 10.51
CA GLY A 7 15.65 -12.82 9.54
C GLY A 7 15.42 -13.47 8.17
N PHE A 8 15.58 -12.69 7.11
CA PHE A 8 15.53 -13.17 5.73
C PHE A 8 16.74 -14.06 5.44
N ALA A 9 16.49 -15.29 5.02
CA ALA A 9 17.48 -16.16 4.35
C ALA A 9 17.04 -16.40 2.90
N SER A 10 18.03 -16.50 2.01
CA SER A 10 17.92 -16.59 0.55
C SER A 10 17.11 -17.79 0.04
N PRO A 11 16.53 -17.73 -1.18
CA PRO A 11 15.60 -18.73 -1.68
C PRO A 11 16.34 -19.92 -2.29
N SER A 12 16.59 -20.97 -1.50
CA SER A 12 17.02 -22.28 -2.05
C SER A 12 16.67 -23.43 -1.11
N SER A 13 15.37 -23.75 -1.04
CA SER A 13 14.80 -25.09 -0.82
C SER A 13 13.34 -24.93 -0.39
N LEU A 14 12.39 -25.32 -1.24
CA LEU A 14 11.02 -25.61 -0.84
C LEU A 14 11.03 -26.82 0.10
N GLN A 15 11.42 -26.61 1.37
CA GLN A 15 11.08 -27.54 2.42
C GLN A 15 9.59 -27.36 2.70
N ARG A 16 8.85 -28.45 2.49
CA ARG A 16 7.46 -28.62 2.90
C ARG A 16 7.40 -28.32 4.40
N THR A 17 7.06 -27.09 4.77
CA THR A 17 6.95 -26.68 6.16
C THR A 17 5.83 -27.50 6.78
N SER A 18 6.20 -28.49 7.57
CA SER A 18 5.28 -29.22 8.42
C SER A 18 4.50 -28.19 9.24
N LEU A 19 3.16 -28.21 9.14
CA LEU A 19 2.21 -27.40 9.92
C LEU A 19 2.24 -27.85 11.40
N VAL A 20 3.38 -27.68 12.06
CA VAL A 20 3.57 -28.04 13.46
C VAL A 20 3.27 -26.80 14.29
N TRP A 21 2.29 -26.91 15.18
CA TRP A 21 2.02 -25.86 16.16
C TRP A 21 3.31 -25.49 16.90
N ILE A 22 3.66 -24.20 16.87
CA ILE A 22 4.82 -23.65 17.54
C ILE A 22 4.40 -23.16 18.93
N LYS A 23 5.11 -23.63 19.95
CA LYS A 23 4.90 -23.28 21.34
C LYS A 23 5.12 -21.77 21.56
N PRO A 24 4.16 -21.04 22.15
CA PRO A 24 4.36 -19.63 22.49
C PRO A 24 5.40 -19.50 23.62
N PRO A 25 5.96 -18.29 23.85
CA PRO A 25 6.84 -18.05 25.00
C PRO A 25 6.17 -18.41 26.33
N HIS A 26 6.96 -18.66 27.37
CA HIS A 26 6.44 -19.01 28.70
C HIS A 26 5.37 -18.01 29.17
N LEU A 27 4.28 -18.53 29.76
CA LEU A 27 3.11 -17.77 30.22
C LEU A 27 2.32 -17.03 29.15
N HIS A 28 2.67 -17.15 27.86
CA HIS A 28 1.88 -16.53 26.80
C HIS A 28 0.73 -17.42 26.36
N ILE A 29 -0.37 -16.77 26.05
CA ILE A 29 -1.59 -17.39 25.54
C ILE A 29 -1.69 -17.10 24.05
N LYS A 30 -1.86 -18.16 23.26
CA LYS A 30 -1.99 -18.05 21.81
C LYS A 30 -3.47 -18.12 21.43
N ILE A 31 -3.95 -17.09 20.76
CA ILE A 31 -5.33 -16.93 20.31
C ILE A 31 -5.35 -17.04 18.79
N ASN A 32 -5.92 -18.10 18.27
CA ASN A 32 -6.11 -18.30 16.84
C ASN A 32 -7.51 -17.81 16.45
N THR A 33 -7.58 -17.00 15.40
CA THR A 33 -8.83 -16.41 14.91
C THR A 33 -9.02 -16.71 13.43
N ASP A 34 -10.24 -17.05 13.04
CA ASP A 34 -10.61 -17.38 11.65
C ASP A 34 -12.02 -16.88 11.34
N GLY A 35 -12.22 -16.30 10.16
CA GLY A 35 -13.47 -15.67 9.73
C GLY A 35 -13.96 -16.17 8.38
N ALA A 36 -14.95 -17.05 8.37
CA ALA A 36 -15.61 -17.52 7.15
C ALA A 36 -16.79 -16.62 6.74
N TRP A 37 -16.93 -16.35 5.44
CA TRP A 37 -17.98 -15.49 4.91
C TRP A 37 -18.77 -16.14 3.75
N SER A 38 -20.06 -15.83 3.69
CA SER A 38 -20.92 -15.99 2.52
C SER A 38 -21.82 -14.75 2.36
N PRO A 39 -22.44 -14.56 1.18
CA PRO A 39 -23.28 -13.38 0.92
C PRO A 39 -24.43 -13.15 1.92
N SER A 40 -24.88 -14.18 2.64
CA SER A 40 -26.00 -14.09 3.59
C SER A 40 -25.57 -14.11 5.06
N LYS A 41 -24.34 -14.55 5.38
CA LYS A 41 -23.86 -14.72 6.75
C LYS A 41 -22.35 -14.91 6.81
N ALA A 42 -21.76 -14.62 7.96
CA ALA A 42 -20.40 -15.02 8.30
C ALA A 42 -20.37 -15.80 9.61
N ALA A 43 -19.30 -16.57 9.77
CA ALA A 43 -18.96 -17.25 11.01
C ALA A 43 -17.55 -16.83 11.42
N VAL A 44 -17.38 -16.43 12.66
CA VAL A 44 -16.07 -16.15 13.25
C VAL A 44 -15.78 -17.17 14.32
N SER A 45 -14.54 -17.61 14.40
CA SER A 45 -14.09 -18.58 15.39
C SER A 45 -12.81 -18.10 16.05
N VAL A 46 -12.72 -18.36 17.35
CA VAL A 46 -11.61 -17.97 18.21
C VAL A 46 -11.26 -19.16 19.08
N ILE A 47 -9.98 -19.48 19.18
CA ILE A 47 -9.46 -20.54 20.06
C ILE A 47 -8.24 -20.01 20.80
N ALA A 48 -8.30 -19.93 22.14
CA ALA A 48 -7.18 -19.58 22.99
C ALA A 48 -6.58 -20.83 23.65
N ARG A 49 -5.26 -20.99 23.53
CA ARG A 49 -4.49 -22.08 24.14
C ARG A 49 -3.31 -21.56 24.93
N ASP A 50 -2.96 -22.27 25.99
CA ASP A 50 -1.73 -22.04 26.73
C ASP A 50 -0.49 -22.62 26.01
N GLU A 51 0.67 -22.48 26.64
CA GLU A 51 1.94 -23.00 26.15
C GLU A 51 2.04 -24.55 26.15
N PHE A 52 1.14 -25.23 26.82
CA PHE A 52 1.04 -26.69 26.86
C PHE A 52 0.01 -27.24 25.87
N ARG A 53 -0.57 -26.37 25.02
CA ARG A 53 -1.66 -26.65 24.08
C ARG A 53 -3.00 -26.94 24.77
N SER A 54 -3.13 -26.69 26.06
CA SER A 54 -4.39 -26.81 26.77
C SER A 54 -5.36 -25.77 26.22
N LEU A 55 -6.56 -26.21 25.90
CA LEU A 55 -7.64 -25.30 25.51
C LEU A 55 -8.05 -24.51 26.75
N LEU A 56 -7.92 -23.19 26.68
CA LEU A 56 -8.42 -22.29 27.73
C LEU A 56 -9.88 -21.92 27.43
N VAL A 57 -10.13 -21.54 26.18
CA VAL A 57 -11.44 -21.05 25.75
C VAL A 57 -11.55 -21.07 24.23
N ALA A 58 -12.74 -21.42 23.73
CA ALA A 58 -13.09 -21.33 22.32
C ALA A 58 -14.47 -20.69 22.18
N LYS A 59 -14.65 -19.92 21.10
CA LYS A 59 -15.90 -19.23 20.80
C LYS A 59 -16.15 -19.26 19.30
N VAL A 60 -17.39 -19.52 18.91
CA VAL A 60 -17.85 -19.43 17.52
C VAL A 60 -19.08 -18.54 17.49
N LEU A 61 -19.11 -17.56 16.60
CA LEU A 61 -20.25 -16.65 16.43
C LEU A 61 -20.66 -16.62 14.98
N LEU A 62 -21.98 -16.58 14.77
CA LEU A 62 -22.53 -16.13 13.50
C LEU A 62 -22.65 -14.62 13.54
N VAL A 63 -22.03 -13.96 12.57
CA VAL A 63 -22.02 -12.50 12.45
C VAL A 63 -22.54 -12.09 11.08
N LYS A 64 -23.06 -10.87 10.99
CA LYS A 64 -23.23 -10.22 9.68
C LYS A 64 -21.87 -9.72 9.23
N SER A 65 -21.52 -9.93 7.97
CA SER A 65 -20.33 -9.35 7.35
C SER A 65 -20.62 -9.17 5.86
N PHE A 66 -20.04 -8.16 5.25
CA PHE A 66 -20.24 -7.80 3.85
C PHE A 66 -19.09 -8.26 2.95
N SER A 67 -18.00 -8.76 3.53
CA SER A 67 -16.85 -9.29 2.79
C SER A 67 -16.06 -10.35 3.57
N PRO A 68 -15.24 -11.17 2.88
CA PRO A 68 -14.31 -12.08 3.55
C PRO A 68 -13.31 -11.38 4.47
N ILE A 69 -12.78 -10.21 4.07
CA ILE A 69 -11.81 -9.51 4.92
C ILE A 69 -12.46 -8.96 6.20
N GLU A 70 -13.72 -8.54 6.14
CA GLU A 70 -14.46 -8.08 7.31
C GLU A 70 -14.75 -9.23 8.29
N SER A 71 -14.99 -10.46 7.84
CA SER A 71 -15.12 -11.59 8.76
C SER A 71 -13.82 -11.89 9.50
N GLU A 72 -12.68 -11.73 8.85
CA GLU A 72 -11.36 -11.89 9.48
C GLU A 72 -11.10 -10.83 10.56
N PHE A 73 -11.39 -9.55 10.25
CA PHE A 73 -11.29 -8.49 11.25
C PHE A 73 -12.20 -8.72 12.45
N LYS A 74 -13.43 -9.20 12.21
CA LYS A 74 -14.36 -9.56 13.28
C LYS A 74 -13.85 -10.73 14.11
N ALA A 75 -13.20 -11.73 13.51
CA ALA A 75 -12.59 -12.82 14.24
C ALA A 75 -11.45 -12.34 15.16
N ILE A 76 -10.59 -11.43 14.68
CA ILE A 76 -9.53 -10.81 15.47
C ILE A 76 -10.13 -9.99 16.63
N LEU A 77 -11.17 -9.19 16.37
CA LEU A 77 -11.85 -8.39 17.38
C LEU A 77 -12.47 -9.27 18.48
N GLU A 78 -13.16 -10.34 18.10
CA GLU A 78 -13.68 -11.34 19.05
C GLU A 78 -12.57 -11.98 19.87
N GLY A 79 -11.41 -12.26 19.25
CA GLY A 79 -10.22 -12.75 19.94
C GLY A 79 -9.75 -11.82 21.06
N LEU A 80 -9.73 -10.51 20.80
CA LEU A 80 -9.36 -9.49 21.78
C LEU A 80 -10.39 -9.32 22.89
N GLN A 81 -11.68 -9.24 22.54
CA GLN A 81 -12.76 -9.13 23.51
C GLN A 81 -12.78 -10.33 24.46
N LEU A 82 -12.52 -11.51 23.91
CA LEU A 82 -12.44 -12.74 24.67
C LEU A 82 -11.22 -12.74 25.60
N ALA A 83 -10.05 -12.33 25.11
CA ALA A 83 -8.87 -12.17 25.94
C ALA A 83 -9.13 -11.26 27.14
N LYS A 84 -9.78 -10.12 26.91
CA LYS A 84 -10.15 -9.17 27.97
C LYS A 84 -11.14 -9.79 28.96
N SER A 85 -12.17 -10.48 28.47
CA SER A 85 -13.23 -11.07 29.30
C SER A 85 -12.71 -12.17 30.23
N PHE A 86 -11.70 -12.91 29.78
CA PHE A 86 -11.06 -13.99 30.54
C PHE A 86 -9.75 -13.58 31.20
N ILE A 87 -9.37 -12.30 31.12
CA ILE A 87 -8.12 -11.75 31.71
C ILE A 87 -6.90 -12.56 31.22
N LEU A 88 -6.86 -12.84 29.92
CA LEU A 88 -5.75 -13.51 29.27
C LEU A 88 -4.68 -12.45 28.96
N ASP A 89 -3.55 -12.51 29.66
CA ASP A 89 -2.37 -11.67 29.42
C ASP A 89 -1.10 -12.39 29.91
N PRO A 90 0.01 -12.41 29.14
CA PRO A 90 0.18 -11.85 27.80
C PRO A 90 -0.40 -12.73 26.67
N ILE A 91 -0.96 -12.09 25.62
CA ILE A 91 -1.55 -12.79 24.47
C ILE A 91 -0.73 -12.63 23.18
N ILE A 92 -0.88 -13.60 22.27
CA ILE A 92 -0.44 -13.57 20.88
C ILE A 92 -1.65 -13.92 20.01
N ILE A 93 -2.04 -13.04 19.10
CA ILE A 93 -3.11 -13.31 18.13
C ILE A 93 -2.51 -13.84 16.83
N GLU A 94 -3.05 -14.95 16.33
CA GLU A 94 -2.70 -15.57 15.06
C GLU A 94 -3.93 -15.62 14.14
N SER A 95 -3.76 -15.14 12.91
CA SER A 95 -4.73 -15.23 11.81
C SER A 95 -3.94 -15.48 10.52
N ASP A 96 -4.55 -16.18 9.56
CA ASP A 96 -3.99 -16.37 8.22
C ASP A 96 -4.32 -15.19 7.28
N ALA A 97 -5.22 -14.29 7.70
CA ALA A 97 -5.56 -13.06 7.01
C ALA A 97 -4.45 -12.00 7.15
N LYS A 98 -3.39 -12.15 6.33
CA LYS A 98 -2.21 -11.28 6.34
C LYS A 98 -2.54 -9.78 6.26
N VAL A 99 -3.52 -9.40 5.44
CA VAL A 99 -3.96 -8.00 5.30
C VAL A 99 -4.58 -7.49 6.59
N ALA A 100 -5.42 -8.30 7.25
CA ALA A 100 -6.03 -7.93 8.53
C ALA A 100 -4.98 -7.75 9.62
N LEU A 101 -4.00 -8.65 9.71
CA LEU A 101 -2.88 -8.51 10.64
C LEU A 101 -1.99 -7.30 10.33
N GLN A 102 -1.75 -6.98 9.06
CA GLN A 102 -0.93 -5.81 8.69
C GLN A 102 -1.61 -4.51 9.10
N VAL A 103 -2.92 -4.40 8.87
CA VAL A 103 -3.71 -3.25 9.35
C VAL A 103 -3.71 -3.22 10.88
N PHE A 104 -4.01 -4.34 11.54
CA PHE A 104 -4.02 -4.38 13.00
C PHE A 104 -2.68 -3.98 13.64
N ASN A 105 -1.56 -4.40 13.05
CA ASN A 105 -0.22 -4.07 13.54
C ASN A 105 0.27 -2.67 13.14
N SER A 106 -0.32 -2.05 12.11
CA SER A 106 0.02 -0.68 11.70
C SER A 106 -0.70 0.37 12.56
N VAL A 107 -1.82 -0.03 13.17
CA VAL A 107 -2.51 0.74 14.19
C VAL A 107 -1.64 0.81 15.45
N THR A 108 -1.39 2.01 15.95
CA THR A 108 -0.48 2.25 17.08
C THR A 108 -1.02 1.58 18.35
N ARG A 109 -0.14 1.09 19.24
CA ARG A 109 -0.53 0.40 20.50
C ARG A 109 -1.56 1.16 21.35
N ASP A 110 -1.58 2.48 21.24
CA ASP A 110 -2.51 3.36 21.96
C ASP A 110 -3.98 3.24 21.49
N LEU A 111 -4.21 2.74 20.26
CA LEU A 111 -5.56 2.54 19.69
C LEU A 111 -6.14 1.15 19.97
N HIS A 112 -5.35 0.19 20.46
CA HIS A 112 -5.88 -1.14 20.81
C HIS A 112 -6.96 -1.04 21.89
N GLY A 113 -6.83 -0.06 22.79
CA GLY A 113 -7.81 0.23 23.83
C GLY A 113 -9.09 0.86 23.30
N SER A 114 -9.02 1.73 22.28
CA SER A 114 -10.20 2.41 21.71
C SER A 114 -10.92 1.54 20.68
N ILE A 115 -10.20 0.75 19.89
CA ILE A 115 -10.77 -0.17 18.89
C ILE A 115 -11.57 -1.30 19.54
N ALA A 116 -11.20 -1.71 20.77
CA ALA A 116 -11.94 -2.75 21.50
C ALA A 116 -13.41 -2.40 21.79
N TYR A 117 -13.79 -1.11 21.71
CA TYR A 117 -15.15 -0.63 21.93
C TYR A 117 -15.92 -0.35 20.62
N ILE A 118 -15.28 -0.56 19.47
CA ILE A 118 -15.91 -0.32 18.18
C ILE A 118 -16.59 -1.61 17.72
N GLU A 119 -17.89 -1.55 17.43
CA GLU A 119 -18.72 -2.73 17.17
C GLU A 119 -18.62 -3.20 15.71
N THR A 120 -18.21 -2.32 14.79
CA THR A 120 -18.18 -2.62 13.36
C THR A 120 -16.83 -2.33 12.71
N ALA A 121 -16.44 -3.16 11.75
CA ALA A 121 -15.23 -2.92 10.95
C ALA A 121 -15.29 -1.61 10.15
N GLN A 122 -16.51 -1.16 9.78
CA GLN A 122 -16.72 0.12 9.11
C GLN A 122 -16.33 1.30 10.01
N GLU A 123 -16.72 1.27 11.29
CA GLU A 123 -16.35 2.30 12.25
C GLU A 123 -14.85 2.25 12.58
N ILE A 124 -14.24 1.06 12.64
CA ILE A 124 -12.78 0.92 12.78
C ILE A 124 -12.11 1.58 11.59
N TRP A 125 -12.55 1.25 10.37
CA TRP A 125 -12.00 1.82 9.15
C TRP A 125 -12.15 3.34 9.11
N LYS A 126 -13.31 3.85 9.51
CA LYS A 126 -13.58 5.29 9.57
C LYS A 126 -12.73 6.01 10.62
N ASP A 127 -12.56 5.45 11.82
CA ASP A 127 -11.69 6.02 12.86
C ASP A 127 -10.22 6.04 12.41
N LEU A 128 -9.78 5.00 11.69
CA LEU A 128 -8.45 4.97 11.09
C LEU A 128 -8.30 5.97 9.94
N GLU A 129 -9.31 6.08 9.09
CA GLU A 129 -9.35 7.08 8.02
C GLU A 129 -9.30 8.49 8.61
N ASP A 130 -10.15 8.83 9.58
CA ASP A 130 -10.19 10.16 10.19
C ASP A 130 -8.86 10.53 10.89
N ARG A 131 -8.21 9.56 11.55
CA ARG A 131 -6.95 9.81 12.29
C ARG A 131 -5.69 9.79 11.42
N TYR A 132 -5.63 8.93 10.41
CA TYR A 132 -4.40 8.69 9.65
C TYR A 132 -4.45 9.18 8.19
N SER A 133 -5.64 9.52 7.64
CA SER A 133 -5.73 10.11 6.30
C SER A 133 -5.10 11.50 6.21
N GLN A 134 -5.06 12.26 7.32
CA GLN A 134 -4.47 13.60 7.33
C GLN A 134 -2.98 13.59 6.93
N GLY A 135 -2.23 12.56 7.33
CA GLY A 135 -0.84 12.38 6.92
C GLY A 135 -0.71 12.18 5.41
N ASN A 136 -1.61 11.40 4.82
CA ASN A 136 -1.64 11.15 3.38
C ASN A 136 -2.00 12.42 2.61
N VAL A 137 -3.00 13.20 3.05
CA VAL A 137 -3.38 14.46 2.40
C VAL A 137 -2.22 15.46 2.40
N SER A 138 -1.58 15.67 3.55
CA SER A 138 -0.41 16.55 3.66
C SER A 138 0.76 16.09 2.75
N ARG A 139 1.05 14.79 2.73
CA ARG A 139 2.10 14.21 1.88
C ARG A 139 1.78 14.34 0.39
N ILE A 140 0.53 14.10 -0.02
CA ILE A 140 0.08 14.31 -1.40
C ILE A 140 0.27 15.78 -1.81
N HIS A 141 -0.10 16.73 -0.95
CA HIS A 141 0.13 18.16 -1.24
C HIS A 141 1.61 18.50 -1.36
N GLN A 142 2.48 17.91 -0.53
CA GLN A 142 3.92 18.08 -0.66
C GLN A 142 4.44 17.50 -1.99
N LEU A 143 4.04 16.28 -2.33
CA LEU A 143 4.45 15.63 -3.58
C LEU A 143 3.99 16.41 -4.82
N LYS A 144 2.78 16.97 -4.81
CA LYS A 144 2.30 17.85 -5.89
C LYS A 144 3.21 19.07 -6.07
N ARG A 145 3.58 19.75 -4.97
CA ARG A 145 4.53 20.87 -5.02
C ARG A 145 5.91 20.43 -5.51
N ASP A 146 6.40 19.30 -5.04
CA ASP A 146 7.71 18.78 -5.45
C ASP A 146 7.73 18.44 -6.95
N ILE A 147 6.62 17.93 -7.51
CA ILE A 147 6.44 17.69 -8.94
C ILE A 147 6.43 19.01 -9.72
N GLU A 148 5.66 20.00 -9.28
CA GLU A 148 5.56 21.31 -9.95
C GLU A 148 6.89 22.08 -9.97
N LEU A 149 7.69 21.95 -8.91
CA LEU A 149 8.98 22.62 -8.79
C LEU A 149 10.13 21.85 -9.45
N LEU A 150 9.91 20.58 -9.82
CA LEU A 150 10.96 19.76 -10.42
C LEU A 150 11.21 20.19 -11.87
N ASN A 151 12.45 20.58 -12.13
CA ASN A 151 12.97 20.81 -13.47
C ASN A 151 14.20 19.90 -13.72
N GLN A 152 14.54 19.73 -15.00
CA GLN A 152 15.68 18.95 -15.45
C GLN A 152 16.99 19.52 -14.88
N GLY A 153 17.19 20.83 -14.99
CA GLY A 153 18.38 21.51 -14.46
C GLY A 153 19.66 20.91 -15.04
N LEU A 154 20.56 20.44 -14.17
CA LEU A 154 21.83 19.81 -14.57
C LEU A 154 21.73 18.29 -14.81
N MET A 155 20.53 17.70 -14.63
CA MET A 155 20.34 16.27 -14.85
C MET A 155 20.22 15.95 -16.35
N ASN A 156 20.71 14.78 -16.75
CA ASN A 156 20.30 14.22 -18.04
C ASN A 156 18.81 13.82 -18.00
N VAL A 157 18.21 13.66 -19.18
CA VAL A 157 16.78 13.38 -19.34
C VAL A 157 16.37 12.10 -18.58
N ALA A 158 17.21 11.06 -18.60
CA ALA A 158 16.92 9.80 -17.93
C ALA A 158 16.83 9.94 -16.40
N ALA A 159 17.77 10.67 -15.79
CA ALA A 159 17.79 10.92 -14.35
C ALA A 159 16.62 11.82 -13.92
N TYR A 160 16.32 12.87 -14.69
CA TYR A 160 15.16 13.72 -14.47
C TYR A 160 13.85 12.91 -14.52
N PHE A 161 13.66 12.12 -15.57
CA PHE A 161 12.47 11.28 -15.73
C PHE A 161 12.33 10.26 -14.60
N ALA A 162 13.42 9.63 -14.18
CA ALA A 162 13.41 8.67 -13.07
C ALA A 162 12.97 9.34 -11.75
N LYS A 163 13.45 10.56 -11.47
CA LYS A 163 13.05 11.32 -10.28
C LYS A 163 11.57 11.71 -10.32
N LEU A 164 11.10 12.20 -11.46
CA LEU A 164 9.70 12.56 -11.67
C LEU A 164 8.79 11.33 -11.54
N LYS A 165 9.19 10.18 -12.11
CA LYS A 165 8.49 8.91 -11.96
C LYS A 165 8.40 8.45 -10.51
N GLY A 166 9.48 8.59 -9.74
CA GLY A 166 9.47 8.27 -8.31
C GLY A 166 8.43 9.08 -7.53
N LEU A 167 8.34 10.39 -7.79
CA LEU A 167 7.34 11.25 -7.16
C LEU A 167 5.91 10.85 -7.53
N TRP A 168 5.67 10.53 -8.81
CA TRP A 168 4.38 10.02 -9.26
C TRP A 168 4.03 8.70 -8.57
N ASP A 169 4.92 7.72 -8.59
CA ASP A 169 4.69 6.40 -8.00
C ASP A 169 4.35 6.54 -6.50
N GLU A 170 5.07 7.39 -5.76
CA GLU A 170 4.78 7.66 -4.35
C GLU A 170 3.42 8.33 -4.17
N MET A 171 3.12 9.38 -4.93
CA MET A 171 1.86 10.11 -4.81
C MET A 171 0.66 9.22 -5.11
N TYR A 172 0.77 8.37 -6.13
CA TYR A 172 -0.30 7.49 -6.53
C TYR A 172 -0.43 6.25 -5.65
N ALA A 173 0.59 5.88 -4.89
CA ALA A 173 0.45 4.89 -3.82
C ALA A 173 -0.43 5.40 -2.66
N LEU A 174 -0.57 6.72 -2.51
CA LEU A 174 -1.38 7.36 -1.47
C LEU A 174 -2.80 7.70 -1.93
N ILE A 175 -3.06 7.72 -3.23
CA ILE A 175 -4.37 8.05 -3.80
C ILE A 175 -5.11 6.74 -4.12
N LEU A 176 -6.25 6.53 -3.47
CA LEU A 176 -7.16 5.44 -3.83
C LEU A 176 -7.79 5.75 -5.19
N GLU A 177 -7.60 4.86 -6.17
CA GLU A 177 -8.25 4.99 -7.46
C GLU A 177 -9.77 4.84 -7.30
N PRO A 178 -10.58 5.77 -7.84
CA PRO A 178 -12.02 5.65 -7.77
C PRO A 178 -12.49 4.45 -8.61
N VAL A 179 -12.99 3.43 -7.93
CA VAL A 179 -13.64 2.28 -8.56
C VAL A 179 -15.08 2.68 -8.91
N CYS A 180 -15.37 2.89 -10.19
CA CYS A 180 -16.73 3.15 -10.67
C CYS A 180 -17.21 2.06 -11.62
N ILE A 181 -18.47 1.62 -11.44
CA ILE A 181 -19.16 0.72 -12.38
C ILE A 181 -19.53 1.46 -13.69
N CYS A 182 -19.53 2.79 -13.67
CA CYS A 182 -19.92 3.67 -14.77
C CYS A 182 -18.87 3.80 -15.90
N GLY A 183 -17.68 3.23 -15.75
CA GLY A 183 -16.60 3.34 -16.75
C GLY A 183 -15.77 4.63 -16.69
N ALA A 184 -16.15 5.61 -15.87
CA ALA A 184 -15.42 6.88 -15.68
C ALA A 184 -13.96 6.70 -15.18
N THR A 185 -13.64 5.53 -14.61
CA THR A 185 -12.26 5.18 -14.25
C THR A 185 -11.32 5.21 -15.47
N LYS A 186 -11.82 4.89 -16.68
CA LYS A 186 -11.01 4.96 -17.91
C LYS A 186 -10.61 6.39 -18.26
N ASP A 187 -11.56 7.32 -18.18
CA ASP A 187 -11.32 8.73 -18.48
C ASP A 187 -10.40 9.36 -17.42
N TYR A 188 -10.58 8.98 -16.14
CA TYR A 188 -9.70 9.39 -15.05
C TYR A 188 -8.24 8.94 -15.27
N VAL A 189 -8.03 7.68 -15.67
CA VAL A 189 -6.69 7.15 -15.97
C VAL A 189 -6.09 7.84 -17.20
N ALA A 190 -6.89 8.07 -18.25
CA ALA A 190 -6.43 8.79 -19.44
C ALA A 190 -5.97 10.22 -19.12
N GLU A 191 -6.73 10.93 -18.30
CA GLU A 191 -6.36 12.29 -17.87
C GLU A 191 -5.12 12.32 -17.01
N ARG A 192 -4.96 11.36 -16.10
CA ARG A 192 -3.76 11.21 -15.29
C ARG A 192 -2.51 10.95 -16.14
N GLU A 193 -2.60 10.10 -17.16
CA GLU A 193 -1.48 9.86 -18.08
C GLU A 193 -1.17 11.09 -18.94
N ARG A 194 -2.18 11.87 -19.32
CA ARG A 194 -2.02 13.14 -20.02
C ARG A 194 -1.32 14.19 -19.13
N GLU A 195 -1.69 14.27 -17.85
CA GLU A 195 -1.06 15.16 -16.88
C GLU A 195 0.43 14.82 -16.68
N LYS A 196 0.78 13.54 -16.55
CA LYS A 196 2.18 13.09 -16.48
C LYS A 196 2.99 13.56 -17.69
N LEU A 197 2.42 13.46 -18.88
CA LEU A 197 3.08 13.95 -20.10
C LEU A 197 3.38 15.45 -20.01
N TYR A 198 2.40 16.26 -19.63
CA TYR A 198 2.60 17.70 -19.51
C TYR A 198 3.64 18.05 -18.45
N GLN A 199 3.57 17.43 -17.27
CA GLN A 199 4.55 17.64 -16.20
C GLN A 199 5.96 17.28 -16.65
N PHE A 200 6.14 16.16 -17.35
CA PHE A 200 7.43 15.78 -17.92
C PHE A 200 7.95 16.84 -18.90
N LEU A 201 7.15 17.21 -19.89
CA LEU A 201 7.56 18.14 -20.94
C LEU A 201 7.83 19.55 -20.41
N MET A 202 7.07 20.02 -19.41
CA MET A 202 7.21 21.36 -18.84
C MET A 202 8.46 21.53 -17.98
N GLY A 203 8.92 20.48 -17.30
CA GLY A 203 10.15 20.55 -16.52
C GLY A 203 11.43 20.31 -17.32
N LEU A 204 11.36 20.02 -18.62
CA LEU A 204 12.56 19.93 -19.49
C LEU A 204 13.20 21.32 -19.70
N ASN A 205 14.51 21.34 -19.89
CA ASN A 205 15.26 22.55 -20.19
C ASN A 205 14.88 23.15 -21.57
N ASP A 206 15.16 24.44 -21.76
CA ASP A 206 14.77 25.19 -22.96
C ASP A 206 15.36 24.68 -24.28
N ASN A 207 16.49 23.97 -24.23
CA ASN A 207 17.09 23.33 -25.40
C ASN A 207 16.21 22.22 -26.00
N PHE A 208 15.17 21.77 -25.29
CA PHE A 208 14.17 20.82 -25.80
C PHE A 208 12.89 21.49 -26.30
N ASN A 209 12.79 22.83 -26.34
CA ASN A 209 11.55 23.53 -26.72
C ASN A 209 11.02 23.15 -28.10
N SER A 210 11.88 22.99 -29.10
CA SER A 210 11.45 22.59 -30.45
C SER A 210 10.81 21.20 -30.47
N ILE A 211 11.45 20.20 -29.85
CA ILE A 211 10.90 18.85 -29.80
C ILE A 211 9.65 18.77 -28.91
N ARG A 212 9.56 19.57 -27.85
CA ARG A 212 8.33 19.68 -27.04
C ARG A 212 7.15 20.14 -27.89
N SER A 213 7.31 21.20 -28.67
CA SER A 213 6.26 21.69 -29.58
C SER A 213 5.88 20.63 -30.62
N ASN A 214 6.86 19.92 -31.18
CA ASN A 214 6.60 18.85 -32.14
C ASN A 214 5.82 17.68 -31.51
N ILE A 215 6.18 17.26 -30.29
CA ILE A 215 5.49 16.19 -29.57
C ILE A 215 4.03 16.58 -29.29
N LEU A 216 3.78 17.83 -28.87
CA LEU A 216 2.44 18.33 -28.58
C LEU A 216 1.57 18.49 -29.83
N ALA A 217 2.18 18.57 -31.02
CA ALA A 217 1.48 18.66 -32.30
C ALA A 217 1.13 17.30 -32.92
N ILE A 218 1.58 16.18 -32.35
CA ILE A 218 1.22 14.84 -32.82
C ILE A 218 -0.23 14.53 -32.44
N GLU A 219 -1.06 14.13 -33.40
CA GLU A 219 -2.43 13.68 -33.16
C GLU A 219 -2.61 12.17 -33.41
N PRO A 220 -3.12 11.39 -32.43
CA PRO A 220 -3.38 11.79 -31.04
C PRO A 220 -2.08 12.01 -30.25
N VAL A 221 -2.14 12.85 -29.21
CA VAL A 221 -0.99 13.17 -28.35
C VAL A 221 -0.35 11.86 -27.83
N PRO A 222 0.96 11.67 -27.98
CA PRO A 222 1.61 10.41 -27.64
C PRO A 222 1.64 10.20 -26.13
N GLY A 223 1.56 8.94 -25.70
CA GLY A 223 1.74 8.58 -24.29
C GLY A 223 3.15 8.89 -23.77
N ILE A 224 3.27 8.98 -22.45
CA ILE A 224 4.51 9.37 -21.75
C ILE A 224 5.76 8.59 -22.21
N ASN A 225 5.64 7.27 -22.41
CA ASN A 225 6.76 6.43 -22.82
C ASN A 225 7.28 6.77 -24.22
N ARG A 226 6.37 7.13 -25.14
CA ARG A 226 6.74 7.52 -26.50
C ARG A 226 7.39 8.91 -26.50
N ALA A 227 6.86 9.85 -25.73
CA ALA A 227 7.46 11.16 -25.56
C ALA A 227 8.87 11.07 -24.94
N TYR A 228 9.04 10.27 -23.88
CA TYR A 228 10.34 10.01 -23.27
C TYR A 228 11.37 9.47 -24.29
N ALA A 229 10.98 8.48 -25.11
CA ALA A 229 11.87 7.94 -26.14
C ALA A 229 12.32 8.98 -27.17
N LEU A 230 11.42 9.87 -27.60
CA LEU A 230 11.73 10.96 -28.53
C LEU A 230 12.70 11.97 -27.93
N ILE A 231 12.49 12.37 -26.66
CA ILE A 231 13.39 13.31 -25.97
C ILE A 231 14.78 12.70 -25.73
N ILE A 232 14.86 11.42 -25.35
CA ILE A 232 16.15 10.73 -25.20
C ILE A 232 16.91 10.65 -26.52
N GLN A 233 16.20 10.43 -27.64
CA GLN A 233 16.83 10.46 -28.95
C GLN A 233 17.40 11.85 -29.26
N GLU A 234 16.66 12.91 -28.97
CA GLU A 234 17.11 14.29 -29.15
C GLU A 234 18.34 14.63 -28.28
N GLU A 235 18.35 14.24 -27.00
CA GLU A 235 19.49 14.46 -26.10
C GLU A 235 20.79 13.84 -26.66
N ARG A 236 20.69 12.65 -27.27
CA ARG A 236 21.82 11.98 -27.93
C ARG A 236 22.29 12.75 -29.16
N HIS A 237 21.36 13.26 -29.97
CA HIS A 237 21.69 14.07 -31.15
C HIS A 237 22.39 15.38 -30.76
N GLN A 238 21.89 16.09 -29.74
CA GLN A 238 22.51 17.31 -29.23
C GLN A 238 23.92 17.04 -28.68
N SER A 239 24.08 15.96 -27.89
CA SER A 239 25.38 15.56 -27.34
C SER A 239 26.42 15.26 -28.43
N ALA A 240 26.01 14.57 -29.51
CA ALA A 240 26.88 14.25 -30.64
C ALA A 240 27.24 15.50 -31.47
N ALA A 241 26.31 16.44 -31.63
CA ALA A 241 26.56 17.71 -32.32
C ALA A 241 27.55 18.59 -31.53
N SER A 242 27.41 18.68 -30.21
CA SER A 242 28.34 19.42 -29.34
C SER A 242 29.77 18.86 -29.40
N HIS A 243 29.94 17.54 -29.46
CA HIS A 243 31.28 16.93 -29.59
C HIS A 243 31.98 17.26 -30.92
N ARG A 244 31.23 17.48 -32.01
CA ARG A 244 31.81 17.85 -33.31
C ARG A 244 32.29 19.29 -33.36
N ILE A 245 31.68 20.20 -32.58
CA ILE A 245 32.06 21.62 -32.57
C ILE A 245 33.36 21.86 -31.79
N VAL A 246 33.66 21.05 -30.77
CA VAL A 246 34.87 21.20 -29.94
C VAL A 246 36.13 20.63 -30.60
N GLN A 247 35.99 19.88 -31.70
CA GLN A 247 37.10 19.25 -32.43
C GLN A 247 37.56 20.02 -33.68
N ILE A 248 37.06 21.24 -33.88
CA ILE A 248 37.42 22.16 -34.97
C ILE A 248 38.11 23.38 -34.36
#